data_AF-A0ABD4TCB4-F1
#
_entry.id   AF-A0ABD4TCB4-F1
#
_cell.length_a   1.000
_cell.length_b   1.000
_cell.length_c   1.000
_cell.angle_alpha   90.00
_cell.angle_beta   90.00
_cell.angle_gamma   90.00
#
_symmetry.space_group_name_H-M   'P 1'
#
loop_
_entity.id
_entity.type
_entity.pdbx_description
1 polymer ?
#
loop_
_entity_poly.entity_id
_entity_poly.type
_entity_poly.pdbx_seq_one_letter_code
_entity_poly.pdbx_strand_id
1 'polypeptide(L)'
;MNEDGQWIVLMGLLTALALFFLALIINQSALVGQTTAEGVLEFPKNDIRDLRLEIFDYYDSYEGGLTPLEQQHYVEDIVRISLERKNAVVYFWDGPQQDVSGRMLRPITIHYNNGVTEYDETVYY
;
A
#
# COMPACT_ATOMS: atom_id res chain seq x y z
N MET A 1 -39.29 27.86 48.38
CA MET A 1 -38.73 27.53 47.04
C MET A 1 -37.31 27.03 47.29
N ASN A 2 -36.96 25.84 46.77
CA ASN A 2 -35.72 25.13 47.12
C ASN A 2 -34.63 25.45 46.08
N GLU A 3 -33.99 26.60 46.23
CA GLU A 3 -33.05 27.15 45.24
C GLU A 3 -31.73 26.36 45.20
N ASP A 4 -31.28 25.84 46.34
CA ASP A 4 -30.00 25.13 46.48
C ASP A 4 -29.98 23.79 45.72
N GLY A 5 -31.09 23.05 45.75
CA GLY A 5 -31.21 21.79 45.01
C GLY A 5 -31.23 22.00 43.49
N GLN A 6 -31.79 23.12 43.02
CA GLN A 6 -31.85 23.46 41.60
C GLN A 6 -30.47 23.77 41.03
N TRP A 7 -29.60 24.44 41.79
CA TRP A 7 -28.22 24.71 41.39
C TRP A 7 -27.39 23.44 41.19
N ILE A 8 -27.55 22.45 42.08
CA ILE A 8 -26.84 21.17 41.98
C ILE A 8 -27.28 20.41 40.73
N VAL A 9 -28.59 20.39 40.45
CA VAL A 9 -29.13 19.74 39.25
C VAL A 9 -28.66 20.45 37.98
N LEU A 10 -28.60 21.80 37.99
CA LEU A 10 -28.12 22.58 36.85
C LEU A 10 -26.64 22.31 36.55
N MET A 11 -25.79 22.28 37.57
CA MET A 11 -24.35 22.00 37.41
C MET A 11 -24.10 20.56 36.96
N GLY A 12 -24.90 19.60 37.45
CA GLY A 12 -24.85 18.21 36.98
C GLY A 12 -25.23 18.08 35.51
N LEU A 13 -26.28 18.77 35.07
CA LEU A 13 -26.71 18.78 33.67
C LEU A 13 -25.64 19.39 32.75
N LEU A 14 -25.02 20.51 33.17
CA LEU A 14 -23.97 21.17 32.40
C LEU A 14 -22.74 20.28 32.25
N THR A 15 -22.33 19.61 33.33
CA THR A 15 -21.22 18.65 33.32
C THR A 15 -21.52 17.45 32.41
N ALA A 16 -22.74 16.91 32.46
CA ALA A 16 -23.16 15.80 31.59
C ALA A 16 -23.14 16.19 30.10
N LEU A 17 -23.63 17.39 29.76
CA LEU A 17 -23.58 17.92 28.40
C LEU A 17 -22.14 18.10 27.91
N ALA A 18 -21.25 18.65 28.75
CA ALA A 18 -19.84 18.81 28.40
C ALA A 18 -19.15 17.46 28.12
N LEU A 19 -19.40 16.45 28.95
CA LEU A 19 -18.88 15.09 28.75
C LEU A 19 -19.46 14.42 27.50
N PHE A 20 -20.73 14.67 27.18
CA PHE A 20 -21.36 14.16 25.96
C PHE A 20 -20.71 14.74 24.70
N PHE A 21 -20.46 16.06 24.65
CA PHE A 21 -19.75 16.67 23.53
C PHE A 21 -18.30 16.19 23.44
N LEU A 22 -17.62 16.01 24.56
CA LEU A 22 -16.26 15.45 24.59
C LEU A 22 -16.25 14.03 24.01
N ALA A 23 -17.22 13.19 24.37
CA ALA A 23 -17.35 11.84 23.83
C ALA A 23 -17.61 11.83 22.32
N LEU A 24 -18.43 12.76 21.80
CA LEU A 24 -18.66 12.90 20.36
C LEU A 24 -17.40 13.28 19.59
N ILE A 25 -16.62 14.23 20.13
CA ILE A 25 -15.35 14.66 19.53
C ILE A 25 -14.35 13.50 19.53
N ILE A 26 -14.24 12.76 20.64
CA ILE A 26 -13.35 11.59 20.73
C ILE A 26 -13.80 10.51 19.74
N ASN A 27 -15.09 10.20 19.66
CA ASN A 27 -15.64 9.20 18.75
C ASN A 27 -15.35 9.53 17.27
N GLN A 28 -15.47 10.81 16.87
CA GLN A 28 -15.09 11.23 15.53
C GLN A 28 -13.58 11.28 15.31
N SER A 29 -12.79 11.64 16.34
CA SER A 29 -11.33 11.62 16.23
C SER A 29 -10.76 10.21 16.01
N ALA A 30 -11.39 9.19 16.59
CA ALA A 30 -11.05 7.78 16.34
C ALA A 30 -11.34 7.36 14.89
N LEU A 31 -12.46 7.83 14.32
CA LEU A 31 -12.86 7.54 12.94
C LEU A 31 -11.98 8.25 11.90
N VAL A 32 -11.58 9.50 12.14
CA VAL A 32 -10.74 10.28 11.21
C VAL A 32 -9.26 9.88 11.29
N GLY A 33 -8.79 9.39 12.44
CA GLY A 33 -7.43 8.84 12.59
C GLY A 33 -7.20 7.54 11.81
N GLN A 34 -8.26 6.77 11.55
CA GLN A 34 -8.17 5.51 10.81
C GLN A 34 -8.01 5.71 9.30
N THR A 35 -8.68 6.72 8.73
CA THR A 35 -8.65 6.97 7.27
C THR A 35 -7.34 7.56 6.75
N THR A 36 -6.51 8.16 7.61
CA THR A 36 -5.22 8.74 7.21
C THR A 36 -4.06 7.74 7.35
N ALA A 37 -4.18 6.76 8.25
CA ALA A 37 -3.17 5.71 8.42
C ALA A 37 -3.32 4.56 7.40
N GLU A 38 -4.54 4.27 6.94
CA GLU A 38 -4.77 3.31 5.86
C GLU A 38 -4.35 3.87 4.48
N GLY A 39 -4.40 5.19 4.28
CA GLY A 39 -4.06 5.82 2.99
C GLY A 39 -2.57 6.01 2.68
N VAL A 40 -1.65 5.67 3.61
CA VAL A 40 -0.20 5.92 3.45
C VAL A 40 0.61 4.62 3.32
N LEU A 41 0.02 3.45 3.63
CA LEU A 41 0.72 2.16 3.64
C LEU A 41 0.32 1.19 2.52
N GLU A 42 -0.69 1.48 1.71
CA GLU A 42 -1.17 0.51 0.72
C GLU A 42 -0.71 0.87 -0.69
N PHE A 43 0.46 0.34 -1.05
CA PHE A 43 0.44 -0.45 -2.27
C PHE A 43 -0.50 -1.64 -1.98
N PRO A 44 -1.68 -1.72 -2.63
CA PRO A 44 -2.62 -2.78 -2.34
C PRO A 44 -1.92 -4.12 -2.53
N LYS A 45 -1.96 -5.01 -1.54
CA LYS A 45 -1.23 -6.31 -1.60
C LYS A 45 -1.61 -7.13 -2.85
N ASN A 46 -2.84 -6.96 -3.32
CA ASN A 46 -3.32 -7.56 -4.57
C ASN A 46 -2.59 -7.00 -5.79
N ASP A 47 -2.32 -5.70 -5.81
CA ASP A 47 -1.66 -5.03 -6.93
C ASP A 47 -0.18 -5.45 -7.05
N ILE A 48 0.52 -5.59 -5.93
CA ILE A 48 1.90 -6.13 -5.90
C ILE A 48 1.91 -7.57 -6.42
N ARG A 49 0.95 -8.40 -5.98
CA ARG A 49 0.88 -9.81 -6.39
C ARG A 49 0.63 -9.96 -7.88
N ASP A 50 -0.29 -9.18 -8.43
CA ASP A 50 -0.62 -9.24 -9.86
C ASP A 50 0.54 -8.72 -10.72
N LEU A 51 1.25 -7.67 -10.29
CA LEU A 51 2.45 -7.19 -10.98
C LEU A 51 3.58 -8.23 -10.96
N ARG A 52 3.76 -8.92 -9.84
CA ARG A 52 4.76 -9.99 -9.73
C ARG A 52 4.49 -11.13 -10.70
N LEU A 53 3.23 -11.54 -10.86
CA LEU A 53 2.86 -12.59 -11.81
C LEU A 53 3.17 -12.17 -13.26
N GLU A 54 2.86 -10.93 -13.63
CA GLU A 54 3.17 -10.39 -14.95
C GLU A 54 4.68 -10.34 -15.22
N ILE A 55 5.47 -9.94 -14.21
CA ILE A 55 6.94 -9.91 -14.31
C ILE A 55 7.51 -11.33 -14.44
N PHE A 56 6.95 -12.32 -13.74
CA PHE A 56 7.38 -13.72 -13.91
C PHE A 56 7.03 -14.27 -15.29
N ASP A 57 5.85 -13.98 -15.82
CA ASP A 57 5.46 -14.37 -17.19
C ASP A 57 6.39 -13.73 -18.24
N TYR A 58 6.80 -12.47 -18.00
CA TYR A 58 7.83 -11.81 -18.81
C TYR A 58 9.18 -12.56 -18.76
N TYR A 59 9.66 -12.96 -17.58
CA TYR A 59 10.94 -13.68 -17.46
C TYR A 59 10.87 -15.11 -18.03
N ASP A 60 9.74 -15.81 -17.88
CA ASP A 60 9.51 -17.10 -18.53
C ASP A 60 9.55 -16.98 -20.05
N SER A 61 8.91 -15.95 -20.59
CA SER A 61 8.93 -15.65 -22.02
C SER A 61 10.34 -15.24 -22.48
N TYR A 62 11.07 -14.47 -21.67
CA TYR A 62 12.45 -14.06 -21.93
C TYR A 62 13.39 -15.27 -22.05
N GLU A 63 13.30 -16.24 -21.14
CA GLU A 63 14.06 -17.50 -21.22
C GLU A 63 13.64 -18.36 -22.42
N GLY A 64 12.40 -18.21 -22.89
CA GLY A 64 11.87 -18.82 -24.12
C GLY A 64 12.45 -18.26 -25.43
N GLY A 65 13.29 -17.22 -25.37
CA GLY A 65 14.02 -16.69 -26.53
C GLY A 65 13.37 -15.47 -27.20
N LEU A 66 12.66 -14.63 -26.45
CA LEU A 66 12.12 -13.36 -26.96
C LEU A 66 13.21 -12.51 -27.64
N THR A 67 12.85 -11.88 -28.75
CA THR A 67 13.73 -10.90 -29.42
C THR A 67 13.83 -9.61 -28.60
N PRO A 68 14.91 -8.82 -28.72
CA PRO A 68 15.07 -7.57 -27.98
C PRO A 68 13.92 -6.56 -28.18
N LEU A 69 13.28 -6.57 -29.35
CA LEU A 69 12.12 -5.74 -29.65
C LEU A 69 10.87 -6.19 -28.87
N GLU A 70 10.64 -7.48 -28.78
CA GLU A 70 9.51 -8.01 -28.01
C GLU A 70 9.73 -7.74 -26.52
N GLN A 71 10.96 -7.95 -26.02
CA GLN A 71 11.31 -7.64 -24.63
C GLN A 71 10.98 -6.19 -24.27
N GLN A 72 11.34 -5.24 -25.15
CA GLN A 72 11.04 -3.83 -24.94
C GLN A 72 9.52 -3.57 -24.89
N HIS A 73 8.74 -4.18 -25.78
CA HIS A 73 7.28 -4.01 -25.77
C HIS A 73 6.65 -4.55 -24.48
N TYR A 74 7.08 -5.72 -23.98
CA TYR A 74 6.56 -6.27 -22.73
C TYR A 74 6.88 -5.36 -21.53
N VAL A 75 8.12 -4.85 -21.45
CA VAL A 75 8.51 -3.92 -20.39
C VAL A 75 7.68 -2.63 -20.45
N GLU A 76 7.50 -2.07 -21.65
CA GLU A 76 6.70 -0.85 -21.86
C GLU A 76 5.22 -1.05 -21.48
N ASP A 77 4.65 -2.21 -21.82
CA ASP A 77 3.27 -2.54 -21.47
C ASP A 77 3.10 -2.71 -19.96
N ILE A 78 4.04 -3.39 -19.28
CA ILE A 78 4.03 -3.52 -17.81
C ILE A 78 4.10 -2.14 -17.14
N VAL A 79 5.01 -1.27 -17.59
CA VAL A 79 5.16 0.09 -17.06
C VAL A 79 3.91 0.94 -17.33
N ARG A 80 3.30 0.81 -18.51
CA ARG A 80 2.07 1.55 -18.84
C ARG A 80 0.89 1.10 -17.99
N ILE A 81 0.71 -0.21 -17.82
CA ILE A 81 -0.34 -0.79 -17.00
C ILE A 81 -0.16 -0.40 -15.54
N SER A 82 1.08 -0.39 -15.03
CA SER A 82 1.37 0.03 -13.65
C SER A 82 1.08 1.52 -13.44
N LEU A 83 1.37 2.36 -14.44
CA LEU A 83 1.07 3.79 -14.39
C LEU A 83 -0.45 4.04 -14.45
N GLU A 84 -1.15 3.42 -15.40
CA GLU A 84 -2.58 3.67 -15.65
C GLU A 84 -3.50 3.10 -14.57
N ARG A 85 -3.22 1.89 -14.07
CA ARG A 85 -4.12 1.19 -13.14
C ARG A 85 -3.70 1.32 -11.69
N LYS A 86 -2.41 1.51 -11.42
CA LYS A 86 -1.81 1.41 -10.08
C LYS A 86 -1.10 2.69 -9.63
N ASN A 87 -1.08 3.75 -10.46
CA ASN A 87 -0.42 5.03 -10.20
C ASN A 87 1.02 4.86 -9.71
N ALA A 88 1.72 3.83 -10.18
CA ALA A 88 3.05 3.50 -9.71
C ALA A 88 3.97 3.21 -10.88
N VAL A 89 5.13 3.84 -10.85
CA VAL A 89 6.25 3.52 -11.74
C VAL A 89 6.93 2.29 -11.16
N VAL A 90 7.01 1.24 -11.98
CA VAL A 90 7.66 -0.01 -11.63
C VAL A 90 8.89 -0.17 -12.49
N TYR A 91 10.06 -0.30 -11.88
CA TYR A 91 11.29 -0.69 -12.56
C TYR A 91 11.70 -2.07 -12.06
N PHE A 92 12.09 -2.96 -12.96
CA PHE A 92 12.54 -4.30 -12.57
C PHE A 92 13.77 -4.69 -13.38
N TRP A 93 14.67 -5.44 -12.76
CA TRP A 93 15.87 -5.98 -13.38
C TRP A 93 16.27 -7.30 -12.73
N ASP A 94 16.96 -8.15 -13.49
CA ASP A 94 17.50 -9.39 -12.99
C ASP A 94 18.97 -9.26 -12.59
N GLY A 95 19.35 -9.99 -11.55
CA GLY A 95 20.74 -10.18 -11.15
C GLY A 95 21.34 -11.48 -11.69
N PRO A 96 22.64 -11.71 -11.45
CA PRO A 96 23.28 -12.97 -11.82
C PRO A 96 22.65 -14.15 -11.05
N GLN A 97 22.57 -15.32 -11.69
CA GLN A 97 22.11 -16.56 -11.04
C GLN A 97 22.98 -16.87 -9.81
N GLN A 98 22.31 -17.22 -8.71
CA GLN A 98 22.92 -17.51 -7.41
C GLN A 98 22.42 -18.86 -6.89
N ASP A 99 23.29 -19.60 -6.21
CA ASP A 99 22.90 -20.80 -5.48
C ASP A 99 22.23 -20.39 -4.17
N VAL A 100 20.91 -20.58 -4.11
CA VAL A 100 20.09 -20.36 -2.92
C VAL A 100 19.59 -21.71 -2.43
N SER A 101 20.18 -22.20 -1.35
CA SER A 101 19.80 -23.46 -0.71
C SER A 101 19.84 -24.69 -1.65
N GLY A 102 20.80 -24.75 -2.56
CA GLY A 102 20.99 -25.87 -3.50
C GLY A 102 20.17 -25.76 -4.78
N ARG A 103 19.56 -24.60 -5.04
CA ARG A 103 18.84 -24.28 -6.28
C ARG A 103 19.50 -23.07 -6.94
N MET A 104 19.73 -23.17 -8.25
CA MET A 104 20.21 -22.05 -9.05
C MET A 104 19.02 -21.13 -9.33
N LEU A 105 18.89 -20.06 -8.55
CA LEU A 105 17.80 -19.09 -8.67
C LEU A 105 18.35 -17.76 -9.18
N ARG A 106 17.54 -17.02 -9.93
CA ARG A 106 17.86 -15.68 -10.41
C ARG A 106 17.13 -14.66 -9.52
N PRO A 107 17.84 -13.74 -8.84
CA PRO A 107 17.18 -12.68 -8.09
C PRO A 107 16.60 -11.66 -9.07
N ILE A 108 15.32 -11.36 -8.94
CA ILE A 108 14.62 -10.30 -9.65
C ILE A 108 14.36 -9.20 -8.63
N THR A 109 14.92 -8.01 -8.88
CA THR A 109 14.64 -6.83 -8.07
C THR A 109 13.53 -6.02 -8.75
N ILE A 110 12.53 -5.63 -7.98
CA ILE A 110 11.39 -4.84 -8.42
C ILE A 110 11.29 -3.61 -7.52
N HIS A 111 11.42 -2.45 -8.14
CA HIS A 111 11.35 -1.14 -7.54
C HIS A 111 9.97 -0.51 -7.82
N TYR A 112 9.24 -0.16 -6.77
CA TYR A 112 7.92 0.45 -6.84
C TYR A 112 7.98 1.89 -6.36
N ASN A 113 7.47 2.82 -7.16
CA ASN A 113 7.39 4.23 -6.79
C ASN A 113 6.04 4.82 -7.20
N ASN A 114 5.23 5.24 -6.23
CA ASN A 114 3.91 5.86 -6.48
C ASN A 114 3.92 7.40 -6.30
N GLY A 115 5.10 8.02 -6.27
CA GLY A 115 5.29 9.46 -6.07
C GLY A 115 5.23 9.93 -4.61
N VAL A 116 4.88 9.04 -3.66
CA VAL A 116 4.84 9.34 -2.22
C VAL A 116 5.71 8.35 -1.44
N THR A 117 5.67 7.07 -1.82
CA THR A 117 6.35 5.96 -1.15
C THR A 117 7.17 5.18 -2.17
N GLU A 118 8.37 4.80 -1.74
CA GLU A 118 9.33 4.00 -2.49
C GLU A 118 9.49 2.65 -1.78
N TYR A 119 9.40 1.55 -2.54
CA TYR A 119 9.53 0.20 -1.99
C TYR A 119 10.31 -0.69 -2.96
N ASP A 120 11.33 -1.36 -2.44
CA ASP A 120 12.11 -2.36 -3.16
C ASP A 120 11.79 -3.76 -2.67
N GLU A 121 11.53 -4.66 -3.62
CA GLU A 121 11.41 -6.09 -3.37
C GLU A 121 12.47 -6.85 -4.17
N THR A 122 13.11 -7.84 -3.55
CA THR A 122 13.94 -8.82 -4.28
C THR A 122 13.31 -10.19 -4.12
N VAL A 123 12.94 -10.81 -5.23
CA VAL A 123 12.32 -12.14 -5.26
C VAL A 123 13.24 -13.09 -6.01
N TYR A 124 13.38 -14.32 -5.52
CA TYR A 124 14.17 -15.35 -6.16
C TYR A 124 13.26 -16.20 -7.03
N TYR A 125 13.56 -16.24 -8.33
CA TYR A 125 12.91 -17.08 -9.33
C TYR A 125 13.80 -18.27 -9.69
#